data_AF-A0A2H1EIP1-F1
#
_entry.id   AF-A0A2H1EIP1-F1
#
_cell.length_a   1.000
_cell.length_b   1.000
_cell.length_c   1.000
_cell.angle_alpha   90.00
_cell.angle_beta   90.00
_cell.angle_gamma   90.00
#
_symmetry.space_group_name_H-M   'P 1'
#
loop_
_entity.id
_entity.type
_entity.pdbx_description
1 polymer ?
#
loop_
_entity_poly.entity_id
_entity_poly.type
_entity_poly.pdbx_seq_one_letter_code
_entity_poly.pdbx_strand_id
1 'polypeptide(L)'
;MKKEIKTAAIGAVIIVALIVGVEAFLTSLDKTTQNAGNFSIINGTKLGTNHISNTSSYQDENNYPLAPGLTGIASYINTTPEELQTKMKDKVILYDFWTYSCINCIRTFPYLKAWNDKYADKGLLIIGVHSPEFEFEKDPNNVKMAVQKYNLTYPIVLDSDHRTWDAFSNRYWPAEYITDDMGHIRHTNFGEGEYDQTEQVIQQLLDQRAHRLGLNITADQGLVNLQEHAFSLYQTPELYFGYDFADGRNYFGNPEGFQPEKIVRYTMPSELQKDHFYLDGQWQNLHDSMKLVSDNGKIVLPYSAKDVHIVASGIGNQIQILLDGKTITNSDQGQDTKNGLVTISENRLYNIVSSQQAGSHTLTIIGHPGFQIYTFTFG
;
A
#
# COMPACT_ATOMS: atom_id res chain seq x y z
N MET A 1 -52.68 -29.71 -10.45
CA MET A 1 -53.03 -28.83 -9.30
C MET A 1 -52.46 -29.21 -7.93
N LYS A 2 -51.96 -30.43 -7.63
CA LYS A 2 -51.42 -30.76 -6.28
C LYS A 2 -49.89 -30.68 -6.11
N LYS A 3 -49.11 -30.51 -7.19
CA LYS A 3 -47.63 -30.48 -7.14
C LYS A 3 -47.07 -29.06 -7.04
N GLU A 4 -47.71 -28.08 -7.69
CA GLU A 4 -47.27 -26.68 -7.71
C GLU A 4 -47.51 -25.95 -6.37
N ILE A 5 -48.58 -26.30 -5.64
CA ILE A 5 -48.87 -25.71 -4.32
C ILE A 5 -47.80 -26.13 -3.27
N LYS A 6 -47.22 -27.33 -3.40
CA LYS A 6 -46.16 -27.80 -2.49
C LYS A 6 -44.83 -27.09 -2.72
N THR A 7 -44.48 -26.79 -3.97
CA THR A 7 -43.22 -26.07 -4.29
C THR A 7 -43.30 -24.60 -3.87
N ALA A 8 -44.45 -23.95 -4.03
CA ALA A 8 -44.66 -22.58 -3.56
C ALA A 8 -44.63 -22.46 -2.03
N ALA A 9 -45.20 -23.44 -1.31
CA ALA A 9 -45.17 -23.47 0.15
C ALA A 9 -43.75 -23.69 0.72
N ILE A 10 -42.95 -24.56 0.10
CA ILE A 10 -41.55 -24.79 0.50
C ILE A 10 -40.69 -23.55 0.21
N GLY A 11 -40.90 -22.89 -0.94
CA GLY A 11 -40.22 -21.63 -1.27
C GLY A 11 -40.53 -20.51 -0.27
N ALA A 12 -41.80 -20.37 0.14
CA ALA A 12 -42.20 -19.37 1.13
C ALA A 12 -41.57 -19.63 2.52
N VAL A 13 -41.47 -20.89 2.95
CA VAL A 13 -40.84 -21.24 4.24
C VAL A 13 -39.33 -20.95 4.23
N ILE A 14 -38.65 -21.19 3.10
CA ILE A 14 -37.21 -20.89 2.96
C ILE A 14 -36.96 -19.39 2.98
N ILE A 15 -37.81 -18.59 2.31
CA ILE A 15 -37.69 -17.12 2.30
C ILE A 15 -37.93 -16.55 3.71
N VAL A 16 -38.94 -17.04 4.44
CA VAL A 16 -39.19 -16.59 5.82
C VAL A 16 -38.05 -16.99 6.76
N ALA A 17 -37.48 -18.20 6.61
CA ALA A 17 -36.33 -18.62 7.40
C ALA A 17 -35.07 -17.78 7.11
N LEU A 18 -34.86 -17.38 5.85
CA LEU A 18 -33.76 -16.48 5.48
C LEU A 18 -33.96 -15.06 6.03
N ILE A 19 -35.18 -14.52 5.99
CA ILE A 19 -35.48 -13.19 6.55
C ILE A 19 -35.28 -13.19 8.07
N VAL A 20 -35.77 -14.20 8.79
CA VAL A 20 -35.59 -14.33 10.24
C VAL A 20 -34.11 -14.56 10.60
N GLY A 21 -33.37 -15.30 9.78
CA GLY A 21 -31.93 -15.49 9.94
C GLY A 21 -31.13 -14.20 9.74
N VAL A 22 -31.52 -13.36 8.78
CA VAL A 22 -30.91 -12.05 8.53
C VAL A 22 -31.26 -11.07 9.65
N GLU A 23 -32.50 -11.03 10.14
CA GLU A 23 -32.87 -10.18 11.28
C GLU A 23 -32.15 -10.58 12.58
N ALA A 24 -32.00 -11.88 12.84
CA ALA A 24 -31.24 -12.39 13.99
C ALA A 24 -29.73 -12.07 13.88
N PHE A 25 -29.18 -12.12 12.66
CA PHE A 25 -27.80 -11.73 12.38
C PHE A 25 -27.59 -10.21 12.53
N LEU A 26 -28.52 -9.39 12.05
CA LEU A 26 -28.48 -7.94 12.21
C LEU A 26 -28.62 -7.52 13.68
N THR A 27 -29.50 -8.16 14.45
CA THR A 27 -29.59 -7.93 15.91
C THR A 27 -28.38 -8.45 16.67
N SER A 28 -27.68 -9.47 16.16
CA SER A 28 -26.38 -9.89 16.68
C SER A 28 -25.31 -8.82 16.45
N LEU A 29 -25.26 -8.21 15.26
CA LEU A 29 -24.33 -7.11 14.95
C LEU A 29 -24.57 -5.88 15.83
N ASP A 30 -25.85 -5.57 16.11
CA ASP A 30 -26.28 -4.45 16.96
C ASP A 30 -25.83 -4.65 18.43
N LYS A 31 -25.83 -5.90 18.92
CA LYS A 31 -25.28 -6.26 20.24
C LYS A 31 -23.76 -6.16 20.29
N THR A 32 -23.06 -6.46 19.19
CA THR A 32 -21.60 -6.27 19.12
C THR A 32 -21.23 -4.79 19.08
N THR A 33 -22.07 -3.94 18.48
CA THR A 33 -21.86 -2.48 18.45
C THR A 33 -22.16 -1.81 19.78
N GLN A 34 -23.11 -2.30 20.57
CA GLN A 34 -23.36 -1.76 21.93
C GLN A 34 -22.27 -2.09 22.96
N ASN A 35 -21.42 -3.08 22.72
CA ASN A 35 -20.22 -3.35 23.54
C ASN A 35 -18.97 -2.59 23.07
N ALA A 36 -19.04 -1.93 21.91
CA ALA A 36 -18.00 -1.03 21.43
C ALA A 36 -18.36 0.42 21.83
N GLY A 37 -17.90 0.82 23.01
CA GLY A 37 -17.61 2.22 23.39
C GLY A 37 -18.70 3.27 23.17
N ASN A 38 -19.27 3.75 24.28
CA ASN A 38 -19.97 5.03 24.35
C ASN A 38 -19.15 6.17 23.72
N PHE A 39 -19.48 6.57 22.49
CA PHE A 39 -19.00 7.81 21.89
C PHE A 39 -20.10 8.86 21.98
N SER A 40 -20.06 9.68 23.04
CA SER A 40 -20.93 10.83 23.19
C SER A 40 -20.37 12.02 22.39
N ILE A 41 -21.07 12.37 21.31
CA ILE A 41 -20.86 13.60 20.54
C ILE A 41 -21.26 14.79 21.42
N ILE A 42 -20.30 15.64 21.79
CA ILE A 42 -20.60 16.95 22.39
C ILE A 42 -20.49 18.01 21.28
N ASN A 43 -21.66 18.53 20.89
CA ASN A 43 -21.81 19.70 20.04
C ASN A 43 -21.24 20.95 20.73
N GLY A 44 -20.63 21.81 19.91
CA GLY A 44 -19.88 22.98 20.34
C GLY A 44 -20.62 23.99 21.21
N THR A 45 -19.87 24.60 22.12
CA THR A 45 -20.10 25.95 22.62
C THR A 45 -18.78 26.51 23.13
N LYS A 46 -18.36 27.66 22.58
CA LYS A 46 -17.25 28.47 23.10
C LYS A 46 -17.57 28.91 24.53
N LEU A 47 -16.63 28.77 25.47
CA LEU A 47 -16.41 29.69 26.59
C LEU A 47 -15.17 29.30 27.41
N GLY A 48 -14.32 30.29 27.69
CA GLY A 48 -13.61 30.39 28.97
C GLY A 48 -12.21 29.79 29.07
N THR A 49 -11.22 30.67 29.09
CA THR A 49 -9.89 30.40 29.65
C THR A 49 -10.00 29.92 31.09
N ASN A 50 -9.48 28.72 31.39
CA ASN A 50 -9.07 28.33 32.73
C ASN A 50 -7.87 27.38 32.62
N HIS A 51 -6.79 27.75 33.30
CA HIS A 51 -5.67 26.86 33.60
C HIS A 51 -6.21 25.60 34.30
N ILE A 52 -6.20 24.48 33.59
CA ILE A 52 -6.40 23.16 34.19
C ILE A 52 -5.06 22.43 34.08
N SER A 53 -4.44 22.26 35.23
CA SER A 53 -3.33 21.33 35.45
C SER A 53 -3.86 19.90 35.21
N ASN A 54 -3.94 19.48 33.96
CA ASN A 54 -4.23 18.10 33.62
C ASN A 54 -2.95 17.28 33.78
N THR A 55 -2.76 16.72 34.97
CA THR A 55 -2.07 15.44 35.11
C THR A 55 -2.81 14.44 34.22
N SER A 56 -2.33 14.27 32.99
CA SER A 56 -2.69 13.16 32.10
C SER A 56 -2.39 11.87 32.86
N SER A 57 -3.42 11.29 33.47
CA SER A 57 -3.33 9.93 34.01
C SER A 57 -3.02 9.00 32.85
N TYR A 58 -1.80 8.49 32.82
CA TYR A 58 -1.35 7.42 31.94
C TYR A 58 -2.42 6.32 31.93
N GLN A 59 -3.03 6.07 30.78
CA GLN A 59 -3.85 4.87 30.59
C GLN A 59 -2.94 3.67 30.90
N ASP A 60 -3.44 2.77 31.74
CA ASP A 60 -2.73 1.60 32.26
C ASP A 60 -1.96 0.88 31.13
N GLU A 61 -0.63 0.96 31.18
CA GLU A 61 0.29 0.42 30.17
C GLU A 61 0.11 -1.10 29.96
N ASN A 62 -0.57 -1.77 30.91
CA ASN A 62 -0.85 -3.20 30.89
C ASN A 62 -1.87 -3.67 29.83
N ASN A 63 -2.47 -2.79 29.02
CA ASN A 63 -3.51 -3.20 28.05
C ASN A 63 -3.08 -3.11 26.57
N TYR A 64 -1.82 -2.75 26.28
CA TYR A 64 -1.31 -2.69 24.91
C TYR A 64 -0.42 -3.91 24.60
N PRO A 65 -0.53 -4.50 23.40
CA PRO A 65 0.33 -5.62 23.02
C PRO A 65 1.77 -5.16 22.81
N LEU A 66 2.74 -5.97 23.23
CA LEU A 66 4.15 -5.77 22.87
C LEU A 66 4.34 -5.99 21.37
N ALA A 67 5.16 -5.15 20.74
CA ALA A 67 5.58 -5.39 19.38
C ALA A 67 6.35 -6.73 19.28
N PRO A 68 6.05 -7.57 18.28
CA PRO A 68 6.87 -8.73 17.98
C PRO A 68 8.31 -8.33 17.69
N GLY A 69 9.25 -9.25 17.92
CA GLY A 69 10.62 -9.04 17.49
C GLY A 69 10.74 -9.03 15.96
N LEU A 70 11.75 -8.31 15.44
CA LEU A 70 12.16 -8.44 14.05
C LEU A 70 12.78 -9.83 13.85
N THR A 71 12.14 -10.69 13.06
CA THR A 71 12.54 -12.08 12.85
C THR A 71 12.75 -12.38 11.36
N GLY A 72 13.65 -13.32 11.05
CA GLY A 72 13.90 -13.73 9.66
C GLY A 72 14.53 -12.65 8.77
N ILE A 73 15.17 -11.63 9.36
CA ILE A 73 15.79 -10.54 8.60
C ILE A 73 16.95 -11.07 7.75
N ALA A 74 16.82 -10.96 6.43
CA ALA A 74 17.79 -11.44 5.46
C ALA A 74 19.00 -10.50 5.32
N SER A 75 18.78 -9.18 5.47
CA SER A 75 19.84 -8.17 5.35
C SER A 75 19.47 -6.86 6.06
N TYR A 76 20.48 -6.02 6.29
CA TYR A 76 20.35 -4.74 6.97
C TYR A 76 20.98 -3.64 6.11
N ILE A 77 20.30 -2.49 6.02
CA ILE A 77 20.78 -1.28 5.33
C ILE A 77 20.75 -0.13 6.34
N ASN A 78 21.77 0.74 6.31
CA ASN A 78 21.98 1.85 7.25
C ASN A 78 22.14 1.44 8.74
N THR A 79 22.37 0.16 9.02
CA THR A 79 22.60 -0.37 10.38
C THR A 79 23.24 -1.76 10.31
N THR A 80 23.77 -2.25 11.43
CA THR A 80 23.98 -3.69 11.69
C THR A 80 22.92 -4.23 12.67
N PRO A 81 22.80 -5.57 12.85
CA PRO A 81 21.92 -6.14 13.88
C PRO A 81 22.22 -5.62 15.28
N GLU A 82 23.50 -5.54 15.67
CA GLU A 82 23.94 -5.11 17.01
C GLU A 82 23.68 -3.61 17.23
N GLU A 83 23.94 -2.80 16.20
CA GLU A 83 23.62 -1.37 16.21
C GLU A 83 22.12 -1.15 16.35
N LEU A 84 21.30 -1.90 15.60
CA LEU A 84 19.84 -1.76 15.65
C LEU A 84 19.31 -2.13 17.03
N GLN A 85 19.72 -3.29 17.55
CA GLN A 85 19.31 -3.74 18.89
C GLN A 85 19.68 -2.72 19.98
N THR A 86 20.83 -2.07 19.83
CA THR A 86 21.26 -1.01 20.76
C THR A 86 20.42 0.26 20.59
N LYS A 87 20.16 0.68 19.34
CA LYS A 87 19.35 1.86 19.02
C LYS A 87 17.92 1.74 19.50
N MET A 88 17.33 0.55 19.53
CA MET A 88 15.93 0.33 19.92
C MET A 88 15.64 0.56 21.41
N LYS A 89 16.65 0.52 22.29
CA LYS A 89 16.44 0.65 23.73
C LYS A 89 15.92 2.04 24.11
N ASP A 90 14.87 2.06 24.93
CA ASP A 90 14.25 3.29 25.42
C ASP A 90 13.94 4.28 24.29
N LYS A 91 13.43 3.82 23.14
CA LYS A 91 13.03 4.65 21.99
C LYS A 91 11.55 4.47 21.68
N VAL A 92 10.90 5.54 21.24
CA VAL A 92 9.65 5.44 20.50
C VAL A 92 10.00 4.90 19.12
N ILE A 93 9.41 3.79 18.69
CA ILE A 93 9.78 3.14 17.43
C ILE A 93 8.60 3.21 16.47
N LEU A 94 8.84 3.67 15.25
CA LEU A 94 7.90 3.55 14.13
C LEU A 94 8.43 2.47 13.18
N TYR A 95 7.70 1.36 13.08
CA TYR A 95 7.93 0.31 12.09
C TYR A 95 7.14 0.65 10.83
N ASP A 96 7.83 0.97 9.74
CA ASP A 96 7.26 1.28 8.43
C ASP A 96 7.39 0.04 7.55
N PHE A 97 6.30 -0.68 7.30
CA PHE A 97 6.26 -1.81 6.37
C PHE A 97 6.05 -1.29 4.95
N TRP A 98 7.06 -1.50 4.10
CA TRP A 98 7.09 -0.93 2.76
C TRP A 98 7.69 -1.91 1.75
N THR A 99 7.42 -1.65 0.46
CA THR A 99 8.19 -2.20 -0.64
C THR A 99 8.49 -1.09 -1.64
N TYR A 100 9.63 -1.18 -2.34
CA TYR A 100 10.15 -0.02 -3.07
C TYR A 100 9.46 0.25 -4.41
N SER A 101 8.70 -0.71 -4.95
CA SER A 101 7.91 -0.51 -6.18
C SER A 101 6.44 -0.14 -5.89
N CYS A 102 6.01 -0.08 -4.63
CA CYS A 102 4.67 0.35 -4.27
C CYS A 102 4.55 1.89 -4.30
N ILE A 103 3.65 2.42 -5.14
CA ILE A 103 3.45 3.87 -5.24
C ILE A 103 2.95 4.48 -3.92
N ASN A 104 2.06 3.77 -3.22
CA ASN A 104 1.50 4.22 -1.94
C ASN A 104 2.62 4.38 -0.90
N CYS A 105 3.55 3.42 -0.82
CA CYS A 105 4.75 3.54 0.02
C CYS A 105 5.63 4.72 -0.39
N ILE A 106 5.90 4.89 -1.69
CA ILE A 106 6.76 6.00 -2.16
C ILE A 106 6.20 7.37 -1.75
N ARG A 107 4.87 7.51 -1.71
CA ARG A 107 4.21 8.75 -1.30
C ARG A 107 4.28 9.04 0.20
N THR A 108 4.56 8.06 1.06
CA THR A 108 4.78 8.30 2.50
C THR A 108 6.21 8.76 2.83
N PHE A 109 7.20 8.46 1.97
CA PHE A 109 8.61 8.77 2.24
C PHE A 109 8.91 10.24 2.57
N PRO A 110 8.27 11.26 1.95
CA PRO A 110 8.45 12.65 2.36
C PRO A 110 8.11 12.90 3.85
N TYR A 111 7.03 12.29 4.36
CA TYR A 111 6.63 12.39 5.76
C TYR A 111 7.60 11.65 6.68
N LEU A 112 7.94 10.40 6.35
CA LEU A 112 8.89 9.61 7.14
C LEU A 112 10.26 10.30 7.25
N LYS A 113 10.75 10.92 6.17
CA LYS A 113 11.99 11.72 6.21
C LYS A 113 11.84 12.96 7.09
N ALA A 114 10.75 13.70 6.95
CA ALA A 114 10.50 14.88 7.77
C ALA A 114 10.39 14.54 9.26
N TRP A 115 9.73 13.44 9.62
CA TRP A 115 9.65 12.94 10.99
C TRP A 115 11.00 12.45 11.50
N ASN A 116 11.77 11.73 10.68
CA ASN A 116 13.13 11.32 11.03
C ASN A 116 13.99 12.54 11.38
N ASP A 117 14.03 13.54 10.51
CA ASP A 117 14.83 14.76 10.71
C ASP A 117 14.37 15.54 11.94
N LYS A 118 13.07 15.58 12.21
CA LYS A 118 12.47 16.36 13.30
C LYS A 118 12.57 15.70 14.67
N TYR A 119 12.54 14.37 14.73
CA TYR A 119 12.32 13.63 15.98
C TYR A 119 13.40 12.60 16.33
N ALA A 120 14.34 12.26 15.43
CA ALA A 120 15.38 11.26 15.74
C ALA A 120 16.19 11.61 17.00
N ASP A 121 16.64 12.86 17.11
CA ASP A 121 17.38 13.38 18.27
C ASP A 121 16.53 13.49 19.54
N LYS A 122 15.20 13.48 19.41
CA LYS A 122 14.25 13.55 20.53
C LYS A 122 13.86 12.17 21.08
N GLY A 123 14.21 11.10 20.37
CA GLY A 123 13.93 9.73 20.82
C GLY A 123 13.08 8.90 19.88
N LEU A 124 12.75 9.39 18.67
CA LEU A 124 12.13 8.57 17.63
C LEU A 124 13.19 7.69 16.96
N LEU A 125 12.81 6.46 16.66
CA LEU A 125 13.55 5.56 15.77
C LEU A 125 12.59 5.05 14.72
N ILE A 126 12.81 5.40 13.45
CA ILE A 126 12.09 4.77 12.34
C ILE A 126 12.87 3.52 11.92
N ILE A 127 12.17 2.42 11.71
CA ILE A 127 12.70 1.17 11.15
C ILE A 127 11.87 0.84 9.91
N GLY A 128 12.49 0.96 8.73
CA GLY A 128 11.86 0.52 7.48
C GLY A 128 11.93 -1.01 7.37
N VAL A 129 10.82 -1.69 7.54
CA VAL A 129 10.67 -3.13 7.31
C VAL A 129 10.34 -3.33 5.84
N HIS A 130 11.37 -3.59 5.03
CA HIS A 130 11.19 -3.88 3.61
C HIS A 130 10.69 -5.31 3.42
N SER A 131 9.39 -5.45 3.19
CA SER A 131 8.71 -6.73 2.92
C SER A 131 8.32 -6.75 1.43
N PRO A 132 8.90 -7.64 0.60
CA PRO A 132 8.74 -7.58 -0.86
C PRO A 132 7.32 -7.98 -1.30
N GLU A 133 6.80 -7.32 -2.33
CA GLU A 133 5.58 -7.73 -3.06
C GLU A 133 5.95 -8.67 -4.23
N PHE A 134 7.08 -8.42 -4.89
CA PHE A 134 7.56 -9.20 -6.04
C PHE A 134 8.94 -9.84 -5.78
N GLU A 135 9.29 -10.91 -6.51
CA GLU A 135 10.54 -11.65 -6.25
C GLU A 135 11.79 -10.81 -6.47
N PHE A 136 11.77 -9.91 -7.45
CA PHE A 136 12.92 -9.04 -7.72
C PHE A 136 13.21 -8.07 -6.57
N GLU A 137 12.24 -7.82 -5.69
CA GLU A 137 12.39 -6.96 -4.52
C GLU A 137 13.11 -7.64 -3.36
N LYS A 138 13.33 -8.97 -3.43
CA LYS A 138 14.14 -9.71 -2.45
C LYS A 138 15.64 -9.44 -2.59
N ASP A 139 16.11 -8.97 -3.75
CA ASP A 139 17.54 -8.70 -3.98
C ASP A 139 18.00 -7.47 -3.17
N PRO A 140 18.93 -7.63 -2.22
CA PRO A 140 19.40 -6.52 -1.40
C PRO A 140 20.03 -5.36 -2.20
N ASN A 141 20.57 -5.62 -3.38
CA ASN A 141 21.13 -4.56 -4.23
C ASN A 141 20.03 -3.67 -4.80
N ASN A 142 18.89 -4.25 -5.21
CA ASN A 142 17.74 -3.49 -5.70
C ASN A 142 17.17 -2.60 -4.59
N VAL A 143 16.98 -3.17 -3.39
CA VAL A 143 16.53 -2.41 -2.21
C VAL A 143 17.53 -1.29 -1.89
N LYS A 144 18.83 -1.56 -1.90
CA LYS A 144 19.86 -0.54 -1.65
C LYS A 144 19.83 0.60 -2.67
N MET A 145 19.65 0.30 -3.95
CA MET A 145 19.49 1.33 -4.99
C MET A 145 18.25 2.19 -4.73
N ALA A 146 17.12 1.58 -4.34
CA ALA A 146 15.91 2.32 -3.99
C ALA A 146 16.10 3.20 -2.75
N VAL A 147 16.73 2.68 -1.70
CA VAL A 147 17.07 3.43 -0.48
C VAL A 147 17.90 4.68 -0.81
N GLN A 148 18.89 4.54 -1.69
CA GLN A 148 19.69 5.66 -2.17
C GLN A 148 18.87 6.64 -3.01
N LYS A 149 18.07 6.13 -3.95
CA LYS A 149 17.21 6.92 -4.84
C LYS A 149 16.23 7.81 -4.07
N TYR A 150 15.59 7.26 -3.04
CA TYR A 150 14.59 7.98 -2.25
C TYR A 150 15.18 8.73 -1.04
N ASN A 151 16.50 8.61 -0.83
CA ASN A 151 17.25 9.20 0.27
C ASN A 151 16.70 8.78 1.65
N LEU A 152 16.49 7.48 1.84
CA LEU A 152 16.06 6.92 3.12
C LEU A 152 17.30 6.68 3.99
N THR A 153 17.41 7.40 5.11
CA THR A 153 18.61 7.43 5.97
C THR A 153 18.44 6.66 7.28
N TYR A 154 17.22 6.31 7.64
CA TYR A 154 16.90 5.49 8.81
C TYR A 154 17.27 4.01 8.59
N PRO A 155 17.41 3.20 9.66
CA PRO A 155 17.63 1.77 9.57
C PRO A 155 16.56 1.05 8.75
N ILE A 156 17.00 0.13 7.89
CA ILE A 156 16.12 -0.68 7.05
C ILE A 156 16.51 -2.15 7.21
N VAL A 157 15.49 -2.99 7.38
CA VAL A 157 15.63 -4.44 7.50
C VAL A 157 14.90 -5.11 6.35
N LEU A 158 15.52 -6.12 5.74
CA LEU A 158 14.93 -6.87 4.63
C LEU A 158 14.22 -8.11 5.18
N ASP A 159 12.89 -8.07 5.17
CA ASP A 159 11.99 -9.15 5.57
C ASP A 159 11.60 -9.99 4.34
N SER A 160 12.60 -10.55 3.67
CA SER A 160 12.45 -11.20 2.34
C SER A 160 11.52 -12.41 2.33
N ASP A 161 11.32 -13.05 3.49
CA ASP A 161 10.47 -14.24 3.66
C ASP A 161 9.21 -13.94 4.50
N HIS A 162 8.85 -12.67 4.66
CA HIS A 162 7.66 -12.19 5.39
C HIS A 162 7.54 -12.67 6.84
N ARG A 163 8.65 -12.99 7.51
CA ARG A 163 8.64 -13.50 8.89
C ARG A 163 8.28 -12.41 9.89
N THR A 164 8.79 -11.20 9.70
CA THR A 164 8.42 -10.05 10.52
C THR A 164 7.02 -9.56 10.17
N TRP A 165 6.68 -9.50 8.89
CA TRP A 165 5.33 -9.22 8.39
C TRP A 165 4.28 -10.11 9.06
N ASP A 166 4.48 -11.43 9.05
CA ASP A 166 3.57 -12.40 9.66
C ASP A 166 3.50 -12.24 11.19
N ALA A 167 4.64 -11.98 11.83
CA ALA A 167 4.69 -11.77 13.28
C ALA A 167 3.85 -10.56 13.71
N PHE A 168 3.86 -9.48 12.93
CA PHE A 168 3.02 -8.29 13.13
C PHE A 168 1.57 -8.48 12.66
N SER A 169 1.25 -9.66 12.08
CA SER A 169 -0.05 -9.93 11.45
C SER A 169 -0.43 -8.88 10.39
N ASN A 170 0.58 -8.33 9.69
CA ASN A 170 0.36 -7.30 8.69
C ASN A 170 -0.35 -7.85 7.43
N ARG A 171 -1.03 -6.99 6.71
CA ARG A 171 -1.79 -7.31 5.48
C ARG A 171 -1.66 -6.26 4.38
N TYR A 172 -0.96 -5.15 4.63
CA TYR A 172 -1.00 -3.97 3.76
C TYR A 172 0.37 -3.32 3.55
N TRP A 173 0.51 -2.68 2.39
CA TRP A 173 1.58 -1.74 2.07
C TRP A 173 0.96 -0.37 1.72
N PRO A 174 1.47 0.75 2.29
CA PRO A 174 2.29 0.80 3.50
C PRO A 174 1.49 0.37 4.74
N ALA A 175 2.19 0.04 5.81
CA ALA A 175 1.60 -0.12 7.15
C ALA A 175 2.58 0.38 8.21
N GLU A 176 2.07 1.17 9.15
CA GLU A 176 2.87 1.76 10.22
C GLU A 176 2.42 1.21 11.57
N TYR A 177 3.39 0.87 12.42
CA TYR A 177 3.15 0.49 13.81
C TYR A 177 4.05 1.35 14.70
N ILE A 178 3.47 2.06 15.67
CA ILE A 178 4.24 2.89 16.60
C ILE A 178 4.24 2.27 17.98
N THR A 179 5.43 2.05 18.54
CA THR A 179 5.58 1.63 19.93
C THR A 179 6.02 2.76 20.83
N ASP A 180 5.62 2.69 22.10
CA ASP A 180 6.27 3.47 23.15
C ASP A 180 7.70 2.97 23.44
N ASP A 181 8.38 3.64 24.37
CA ASP A 181 9.75 3.36 24.78
C ASP A 181 9.93 2.11 25.65
N MET A 182 8.84 1.38 25.92
CA MET A 182 8.85 0.05 26.51
C MET A 182 8.48 -1.05 25.49
N GLY A 183 8.14 -0.67 24.26
CA GLY A 183 7.86 -1.59 23.16
C GLY A 183 6.40 -1.99 23.01
N HIS A 184 5.45 -1.36 23.71
CA HIS A 184 4.03 -1.61 23.49
C HIS A 184 3.54 -0.88 22.24
N ILE A 185 2.78 -1.55 21.36
CA ILE A 185 2.17 -0.91 20.19
C ILE A 185 1.05 0.01 20.66
N ARG A 186 1.19 1.30 20.38
CA ARG A 186 0.27 2.38 20.80
C ARG A 186 -0.56 2.92 19.65
N HIS A 187 -0.15 2.67 18.42
CA HIS A 187 -0.88 3.08 17.23
C HIS A 187 -0.52 2.21 16.03
N THR A 188 -1.48 2.06 15.12
CA THR A 188 -1.34 1.36 13.84
C THR A 188 -2.06 2.15 12.76
N ASN A 189 -1.43 2.30 11.60
CA ASN A 189 -2.02 2.92 10.42
C ASN A 189 -1.83 1.99 9.22
N PHE A 190 -2.89 1.74 8.46
CA PHE A 190 -2.87 0.83 7.32
C PHE A 190 -3.22 1.57 6.04
N GLY A 191 -2.33 1.51 5.05
CA GLY A 191 -2.44 2.29 3.83
C GLY A 191 -1.81 3.67 3.94
N GLU A 192 -1.92 4.43 2.86
CA GLU A 192 -1.37 5.78 2.76
C GLU A 192 -2.34 6.81 3.34
N GLY A 193 -1.84 7.73 4.18
CA GLY A 193 -2.62 8.82 4.78
C GLY A 193 -2.49 8.90 6.29
N GLU A 194 -3.42 9.64 6.92
CA GLU A 194 -3.49 9.88 8.37
C GLU A 194 -2.21 10.50 9.00
N TYR A 195 -1.40 11.20 8.20
CA TYR A 195 -0.10 11.71 8.62
C TYR A 195 -0.16 12.62 9.85
N ASP A 196 -1.13 13.54 9.91
CA ASP A 196 -1.32 14.43 11.06
C ASP A 196 -1.61 13.64 12.35
N GLN A 197 -2.42 12.59 12.26
CA GLN A 197 -2.78 11.75 13.40
C GLN A 197 -1.59 10.88 13.84
N THR A 198 -0.87 10.28 12.89
CA THR A 198 0.36 9.54 13.15
C THR A 198 1.40 10.42 13.84
N GLU A 199 1.62 11.65 13.37
CA GLU A 199 2.60 12.57 13.96
C GLU A 199 2.20 13.02 15.38
N GLN A 200 0.92 13.26 15.64
CA GLN A 200 0.43 13.56 16.99
C GLN A 200 0.72 12.43 17.97
N VAL A 201 0.58 11.17 17.54
CA VAL A 201 0.96 10.02 18.36
C VAL A 201 2.47 10.00 18.62
N ILE A 202 3.29 10.24 17.59
CA ILE A 202 4.75 10.34 17.76
C ILE A 202 5.10 11.38 18.83
N GLN A 203 4.55 12.59 18.73
CA GLN A 203 4.79 13.67 19.69
C GLN A 203 4.36 13.26 21.10
N GLN A 204 3.16 12.69 21.25
CA GLN A 204 2.64 12.25 22.54
C GLN A 204 3.54 11.19 23.20
N LEU A 205 4.01 10.20 22.45
CA LEU A 205 4.86 9.14 22.99
C LEU A 205 6.26 9.65 23.33
N LEU A 206 6.79 10.60 22.55
CA LEU A 206 8.07 11.24 22.87
C LEU A 206 8.00 12.05 24.17
N ASP A 207 6.89 12.76 24.40
CA ASP A 207 6.66 13.50 25.64
C ASP A 207 6.49 12.54 26.84
N GLN A 208 5.76 11.44 26.67
CA GLN A 208 5.61 10.38 27.70
C GLN A 208 6.96 9.79 28.08
N ARG A 209 7.76 9.40 27.08
CA ARG A 209 9.13 8.92 27.24
C ARG A 209 10.01 9.93 27.98
N ALA A 210 9.97 11.20 27.56
CA ALA A 210 10.78 12.25 28.17
C ALA A 210 10.44 12.42 29.66
N HIS A 211 9.14 12.39 30.02
CA HIS A 211 8.70 12.43 31.40
C HIS A 211 9.20 11.22 32.21
N ARG A 212 9.03 10.00 31.67
CA ARG A 212 9.46 8.75 32.32
C ARG A 212 10.97 8.73 32.61
N LEU A 213 11.77 9.23 31.67
CA LEU A 213 13.23 9.26 31.77
C LEU A 213 13.79 10.52 32.45
N GLY A 214 12.94 11.46 32.87
CA GLY A 214 13.36 12.74 33.47
C GLY A 214 14.16 13.64 32.52
N LEU A 215 13.90 13.56 31.22
CA LEU A 215 14.56 14.35 30.18
C LEU A 215 13.88 15.71 30.02
N ASN A 216 14.67 16.77 29.89
CA ASN A 216 14.16 18.11 29.56
C ASN A 216 14.10 18.30 28.03
N ILE A 217 13.29 17.45 27.37
CA ILE A 217 13.03 17.51 25.93
C ILE A 217 11.52 17.60 25.76
N THR A 218 11.05 18.55 24.97
CA THR A 218 9.64 18.66 24.57
C THR A 218 9.55 18.36 23.07
N ALA A 219 8.61 17.51 22.68
CA ALA A 219 8.30 17.34 21.26
C ALA A 219 7.86 18.70 20.68
N ASP A 220 8.37 19.03 19.50
CA ASP A 220 7.87 20.18 18.74
C ASP A 220 6.39 19.93 18.44
N GLN A 221 5.53 20.92 18.76
CA GLN A 221 4.08 20.80 18.69
C GLN A 221 3.52 21.15 17.30
N GLY A 222 4.32 21.75 16.41
CA GLY A 222 3.91 21.94 15.02
C GLY A 222 3.79 20.60 14.30
N LEU A 223 2.91 20.44 13.33
CA LEU A 223 2.87 19.26 12.44
C LEU A 223 3.70 19.52 11.18
N VAL A 224 4.20 18.45 10.56
CA VAL A 224 4.81 18.49 9.23
C VAL A 224 3.72 18.84 8.21
N ASN A 225 3.84 20.01 7.59
CA ASN A 225 2.89 20.46 6.57
C ASN A 225 3.47 20.16 5.18
N LEU A 226 3.10 19.00 4.63
CA LEU A 226 3.40 18.61 3.25
C LEU A 226 2.09 18.50 2.47
N GLN A 227 2.19 18.57 1.14
CA GLN A 227 1.03 18.37 0.28
C GLN A 227 0.69 16.88 0.23
N GLU A 228 -0.45 16.50 0.80
CA GLU A 228 -0.99 15.15 0.68
C GLU A 228 -1.46 14.82 -0.73
N HIS A 229 -1.42 13.53 -1.05
CA HIS A 229 -2.03 13.01 -2.26
C HIS A 229 -3.55 13.03 -2.13
N ALA A 230 -4.23 13.59 -3.13
CA ALA A 230 -5.69 13.66 -3.16
C ALA A 230 -6.26 12.41 -3.82
N PHE A 231 -6.73 11.46 -3.02
CA PHE A 231 -7.37 10.25 -3.54
C PHE A 231 -8.65 10.57 -4.33
N SER A 232 -8.82 9.89 -5.46
CA SER A 232 -10.08 9.87 -6.21
C SER A 232 -10.96 8.71 -5.74
N LEU A 233 -12.24 8.97 -5.45
CA LEU A 233 -13.22 7.91 -5.16
C LEU A 233 -13.54 7.02 -6.38
N TYR A 234 -13.16 7.46 -7.58
CA TYR A 234 -13.41 6.76 -8.83
C TYR A 234 -12.07 6.53 -9.54
N GLN A 235 -11.44 5.41 -9.22
CA GLN A 235 -10.17 5.00 -9.79
C GLN A 235 -10.18 3.52 -10.16
N THR A 236 -9.47 3.17 -11.23
CA THR A 236 -9.16 1.78 -11.56
C THR A 236 -8.39 1.14 -10.39
N PRO A 237 -8.78 -0.07 -9.93
CA PRO A 237 -8.05 -0.76 -8.88
C PRO A 237 -6.66 -1.18 -9.39
N GLU A 238 -5.78 -1.59 -8.48
CA GLU A 238 -4.51 -2.19 -8.86
C GLU A 238 -4.73 -3.46 -9.71
N LEU A 239 -3.99 -3.58 -10.83
CA LEU A 239 -4.16 -4.68 -11.80
C LEU A 239 -2.88 -5.50 -11.92
N TYR A 240 -2.94 -6.75 -11.48
CA TYR A 240 -1.79 -7.65 -11.47
C TYR A 240 -1.66 -8.51 -12.73
N PHE A 241 -0.41 -8.78 -13.11
CA PHE A 241 -0.04 -9.68 -14.20
C PHE A 241 0.46 -11.06 -13.72
N GLY A 242 0.69 -11.24 -12.42
CA GLY A 242 1.03 -12.54 -11.85
C GLY A 242 -0.20 -13.40 -11.60
N TYR A 243 -0.14 -14.68 -11.97
CA TYR A 243 -1.29 -15.57 -11.77
C TYR A 243 -1.59 -15.85 -10.28
N ASP A 244 -0.60 -15.71 -9.38
CA ASP A 244 -0.82 -15.87 -7.94
C ASP A 244 -1.63 -14.71 -7.32
N PHE A 245 -1.65 -13.57 -8.00
CA PHE A 245 -2.38 -12.37 -7.57
C PHE A 245 -3.79 -12.27 -8.16
N ALA A 246 -4.17 -13.21 -9.03
CA ALA A 246 -5.45 -13.18 -9.75
C ALA A 246 -6.65 -13.59 -8.87
N ASP A 247 -6.44 -14.31 -7.76
CA ASP A 247 -7.54 -14.77 -6.91
C ASP A 247 -8.29 -13.59 -6.27
N GLY A 248 -9.59 -13.49 -6.53
CA GLY A 248 -10.44 -12.39 -6.09
C GLY A 248 -10.15 -11.01 -6.72
N ARG A 249 -9.16 -10.89 -7.62
CA ARG A 249 -8.73 -9.62 -8.26
C ARG A 249 -8.42 -9.76 -9.75
N ASN A 250 -9.11 -10.67 -10.43
CA ASN A 250 -8.86 -10.95 -11.84
C ASN A 250 -9.53 -9.92 -12.77
N TYR A 251 -8.72 -8.96 -13.23
CA TYR A 251 -9.10 -7.97 -14.24
C TYR A 251 -8.47 -8.26 -15.61
N PHE A 252 -8.07 -9.50 -15.87
CA PHE A 252 -7.49 -9.90 -17.15
C PHE A 252 -8.60 -10.25 -18.15
N GLY A 253 -8.77 -9.41 -19.18
CA GLY A 253 -9.93 -9.48 -20.08
C GLY A 253 -9.78 -10.42 -21.27
N ASN A 254 -8.60 -11.02 -21.51
CA ASN A 254 -8.44 -12.01 -22.57
C ASN A 254 -9.21 -13.30 -22.27
N PRO A 255 -9.95 -13.87 -23.23
CA PRO A 255 -10.74 -15.08 -22.99
C PRO A 255 -9.89 -16.31 -22.64
N GLU A 256 -8.62 -16.34 -23.03
CA GLU A 256 -7.67 -17.39 -22.67
C GLU A 256 -7.33 -17.40 -21.17
N GLY A 257 -7.50 -16.26 -20.49
CA GLY A 257 -7.20 -16.07 -19.07
C GLY A 257 -5.73 -16.34 -18.72
N PHE A 258 -5.43 -16.34 -17.41
CA PHE A 258 -4.11 -16.76 -16.92
C PHE A 258 -3.88 -18.25 -17.19
N GLN A 259 -2.69 -18.58 -17.68
CA GLN A 259 -2.27 -19.97 -17.91
C GLN A 259 -0.92 -20.20 -17.20
N PRO A 260 -0.93 -20.65 -15.94
CA PRO A 260 0.28 -20.74 -15.11
C PRO A 260 1.45 -21.43 -15.80
N GLU A 261 2.63 -20.80 -15.75
CA GLU A 261 3.91 -21.27 -16.29
C GLU A 261 3.97 -21.47 -17.82
N LYS A 262 2.94 -21.06 -18.56
CA LYS A 262 2.88 -21.24 -20.02
C LYS A 262 3.20 -19.96 -20.78
N ILE A 263 3.78 -20.14 -21.97
CA ILE A 263 3.78 -19.14 -23.03
C ILE A 263 2.45 -19.26 -23.78
N VAL A 264 1.67 -18.18 -23.80
CA VAL A 264 0.34 -18.13 -24.41
C VAL A 264 0.34 -17.05 -25.48
N ARG A 265 -0.33 -17.32 -26.60
CA ARG A 265 -0.65 -16.30 -27.60
C ARG A 265 -1.99 -15.68 -27.23
N TYR A 266 -1.99 -14.40 -26.91
CA TYR A 266 -3.18 -13.59 -26.69
C TYR A 266 -3.50 -12.76 -27.92
N THR A 267 -4.78 -12.47 -28.13
CA THR A 267 -5.28 -11.60 -29.21
C THR A 267 -6.31 -10.62 -28.69
N MET A 268 -6.37 -9.41 -29.25
CA MET A 268 -7.37 -8.41 -28.86
C MET A 268 -8.80 -8.89 -29.14
N PRO A 269 -9.70 -8.91 -28.13
CA PRO A 269 -11.11 -9.15 -28.37
C PRO A 269 -11.77 -7.93 -29.05
N SER A 270 -12.98 -8.12 -29.59
CA SER A 270 -13.73 -7.03 -30.24
C SER A 270 -14.28 -6.00 -29.24
N GLU A 271 -14.46 -6.40 -27.98
CA GLU A 271 -15.02 -5.56 -26.92
C GLU A 271 -14.06 -5.50 -25.74
N LEU A 272 -13.83 -4.27 -25.24
CA LEU A 272 -12.99 -4.00 -24.08
C LEU A 272 -13.86 -3.49 -22.94
N GLN A 273 -13.67 -4.06 -21.77
CA GLN A 273 -14.34 -3.65 -20.54
C GLN A 273 -13.49 -2.62 -19.82
N LYS A 274 -14.17 -1.71 -19.11
CA LYS A 274 -13.51 -0.77 -18.22
C LYS A 274 -12.76 -1.53 -17.12
N ASP A 275 -11.61 -1.00 -16.72
CA ASP A 275 -10.77 -1.48 -15.63
C ASP A 275 -10.18 -2.89 -15.86
N HIS A 276 -10.26 -3.40 -17.09
CA HIS A 276 -9.64 -4.66 -17.50
C HIS A 276 -8.47 -4.40 -18.45
N PHE A 277 -7.39 -5.16 -18.25
CA PHE A 277 -6.26 -5.13 -19.19
C PHE A 277 -6.34 -6.29 -20.17
N TYR A 278 -5.78 -6.07 -21.35
CA TYR A 278 -5.80 -6.99 -22.47
C TYR A 278 -4.42 -7.08 -23.11
N LEU A 279 -4.07 -8.26 -23.61
CA LEU A 279 -2.79 -8.59 -24.23
C LEU A 279 -2.95 -9.01 -25.69
N ASP A 280 -2.01 -8.57 -26.53
CA ASP A 280 -1.76 -9.07 -27.88
C ASP A 280 -0.30 -9.54 -27.96
N GLY A 281 -0.04 -10.66 -28.63
CA GLY A 281 1.29 -11.26 -28.76
C GLY A 281 1.48 -12.52 -27.91
N GLN A 282 2.71 -13.03 -27.84
CA GLN A 282 3.06 -14.20 -27.03
C GLN A 282 3.68 -13.79 -25.69
N TRP A 283 3.02 -14.17 -24.60
CA TRP A 283 3.41 -13.79 -23.25
C TRP A 283 3.61 -15.04 -22.39
N GLN A 284 4.72 -15.07 -21.66
CA GLN A 284 4.98 -16.04 -20.60
C GLN A 284 4.24 -15.60 -19.33
N ASN A 285 3.38 -16.46 -18.81
CA ASN A 285 2.68 -16.25 -17.54
C ASN A 285 3.56 -16.76 -16.40
N LEU A 286 4.00 -15.86 -15.54
CA LEU A 286 4.81 -16.15 -14.36
C LEU A 286 3.96 -15.94 -13.11
N HIS A 287 4.44 -16.46 -11.98
CA HIS A 287 3.69 -16.42 -10.73
C HIS A 287 3.38 -14.97 -10.29
N ASP A 288 4.31 -14.03 -10.47
CA ASP A 288 4.17 -12.63 -10.07
C ASP A 288 4.08 -11.60 -11.22
N SER A 289 4.14 -12.07 -12.47
CA SER A 289 4.26 -11.18 -13.64
C SER A 289 3.91 -11.85 -14.97
N MET A 290 3.91 -11.05 -16.04
CA MET A 290 3.97 -11.56 -17.41
C MET A 290 5.16 -10.99 -18.17
N LYS A 291 5.79 -11.84 -19.00
CA LYS A 291 6.94 -11.45 -19.85
C LYS A 291 6.62 -11.63 -21.32
N LEU A 292 6.85 -10.59 -22.11
CA LEU A 292 6.70 -10.62 -23.56
C LEU A 292 7.80 -11.46 -24.21
N VAL A 293 7.39 -12.39 -25.08
CA VAL A 293 8.27 -13.33 -25.81
C VAL A 293 8.33 -13.01 -27.30
N SER A 294 7.21 -12.58 -27.91
CA SER A 294 7.18 -12.24 -29.34
C SER A 294 7.82 -10.88 -29.64
N ASP A 295 8.31 -10.72 -30.88
CA ASP A 295 9.00 -9.50 -31.36
C ASP A 295 8.20 -8.21 -31.17
N ASN A 296 6.87 -8.33 -31.19
CA ASN A 296 5.94 -7.27 -30.87
C ASN A 296 4.88 -7.81 -29.91
N GLY A 297 4.50 -6.97 -28.94
CA GLY A 297 3.38 -7.24 -28.04
C GLY A 297 2.70 -5.95 -27.63
N LYS A 298 1.42 -6.06 -27.28
CA LYS A 298 0.58 -4.94 -26.88
C LYS A 298 -0.10 -5.22 -25.56
N ILE A 299 -0.19 -4.20 -24.72
CA ILE A 299 -1.10 -4.14 -23.58
C ILE A 299 -2.10 -3.04 -23.86
N VAL A 300 -3.40 -3.30 -23.71
CA VAL A 300 -4.46 -2.30 -23.83
C VAL A 300 -5.27 -2.28 -22.55
N LEU A 301 -5.52 -1.09 -22.01
CA LEU A 301 -6.22 -0.89 -20.76
C LEU A 301 -7.13 0.34 -20.84
N PRO A 302 -8.47 0.15 -20.90
CA PRO A 302 -9.42 1.21 -20.58
C PRO A 302 -9.44 1.44 -19.06
N TYR A 303 -9.00 2.60 -18.60
CA TYR A 303 -8.86 2.92 -17.17
C TYR A 303 -9.57 4.23 -16.79
N SER A 304 -9.61 4.52 -15.50
CA SER A 304 -9.99 5.82 -14.94
C SER A 304 -9.03 6.19 -13.82
N ALA A 305 -8.22 7.20 -14.05
CA ALA A 305 -7.26 7.74 -13.08
C ALA A 305 -6.73 9.08 -13.59
N LYS A 306 -5.92 9.77 -12.78
CA LYS A 306 -5.12 10.91 -13.23
C LYS A 306 -3.72 10.46 -13.63
N ASP A 307 -3.11 9.64 -12.79
CA ASP A 307 -1.77 9.12 -12.96
C ASP A 307 -1.83 7.60 -13.22
N VAL A 308 -0.97 7.11 -14.11
CA VAL A 308 -0.79 5.66 -14.34
C VAL A 308 0.67 5.31 -14.13
N HIS A 309 0.88 4.27 -13.33
CA HIS A 309 2.18 3.70 -13.07
C HIS A 309 2.20 2.23 -13.47
N ILE A 310 3.38 1.74 -13.84
CA ILE A 310 3.65 0.31 -14.03
C ILE A 310 4.82 -0.10 -13.16
N VAL A 311 4.76 -1.30 -12.59
CA VAL A 311 5.97 -1.98 -12.11
C VAL A 311 6.46 -2.88 -13.23
N ALA A 312 7.72 -2.67 -13.64
CA ALA A 312 8.27 -3.33 -14.81
C ALA A 312 9.76 -3.69 -14.66
N SER A 313 10.15 -4.74 -15.38
CA SER A 313 11.50 -5.26 -15.54
C SER A 313 11.81 -5.46 -17.04
N GLY A 314 13.05 -5.86 -17.35
CA GLY A 314 13.53 -6.01 -18.72
C GLY A 314 14.49 -4.91 -19.12
N ILE A 315 15.56 -4.74 -18.34
CA ILE A 315 16.57 -3.69 -18.49
C ILE A 315 17.05 -3.60 -19.95
N GLY A 316 17.02 -2.38 -20.49
CA GLY A 316 17.40 -2.09 -21.88
C GLY A 316 16.21 -2.11 -22.86
N ASN A 317 15.04 -2.60 -22.45
CA ASN A 317 13.83 -2.46 -23.26
C ASN A 317 13.36 -1.01 -23.31
N GLN A 318 12.79 -0.64 -24.45
CA GLN A 318 12.05 0.59 -24.63
C GLN A 318 10.62 0.24 -25.03
N ILE A 319 9.65 0.78 -24.31
CA ILE A 319 8.22 0.61 -24.59
C ILE A 319 7.65 1.92 -25.12
N GLN A 320 6.67 1.82 -26.02
CA GLN A 320 5.91 2.96 -26.52
C GLN A 320 4.58 3.08 -25.78
N ILE A 321 4.25 4.31 -25.37
CA ILE A 321 3.04 4.66 -24.66
C ILE A 321 2.12 5.46 -25.59
N LEU A 322 0.91 4.96 -25.80
CA LEU A 322 -0.16 5.64 -26.51
C LEU A 322 -1.32 5.88 -25.55
N LEU A 323 -1.88 7.09 -25.57
CA LEU A 323 -3.08 7.46 -24.85
C LEU A 323 -4.17 7.79 -25.87
N ASP A 324 -5.32 7.12 -25.77
CA ASP A 324 -6.46 7.25 -26.69
C ASP A 324 -6.05 7.09 -28.17
N GLY A 325 -5.16 6.12 -28.42
CA GLY A 325 -4.64 5.78 -29.74
C GLY A 325 -3.60 6.75 -30.32
N LYS A 326 -3.17 7.76 -29.56
CA LYS A 326 -2.16 8.74 -29.98
C LYS A 326 -0.92 8.66 -29.09
N THR A 327 0.25 8.95 -29.65
CA THR A 327 1.47 9.10 -28.85
C THR A 327 1.24 10.16 -27.78
N ILE A 328 1.56 9.81 -26.53
CA ILE A 328 1.33 10.71 -25.41
C ILE A 328 2.16 11.98 -25.53
N THR A 329 1.50 13.13 -25.40
CA THR A 329 2.11 14.46 -25.56
C THR A 329 2.57 15.01 -24.21
N ASN A 330 3.36 16.09 -24.24
CA ASN A 330 3.96 16.67 -23.02
C ASN A 330 2.94 17.05 -21.92
N SER A 331 1.66 17.24 -22.23
CA SER A 331 0.64 17.58 -21.21
C SER A 331 0.25 16.42 -20.31
N ASP A 332 0.44 15.18 -20.76
CA ASP A 332 -0.02 13.96 -20.08
C ASP A 332 1.13 12.98 -19.81
N GLN A 333 2.37 13.34 -20.20
CA GLN A 333 3.55 12.51 -20.00
C GLN A 333 3.86 12.35 -18.51
N GLY A 334 3.85 11.10 -18.05
CA GLY A 334 4.43 10.78 -16.75
C GLY A 334 5.94 11.05 -16.72
N GLN A 335 6.50 11.18 -15.52
CA GLN A 335 7.91 11.58 -15.34
C GLN A 335 8.93 10.64 -16.00
N ASP A 336 8.55 9.38 -16.20
CA ASP A 336 9.39 8.35 -16.80
C ASP A 336 9.16 8.21 -18.32
N THR A 337 8.22 8.98 -18.88
CA THR A 337 7.89 8.99 -20.30
C THR A 337 8.49 10.19 -21.01
N LYS A 338 9.21 9.96 -22.11
CA LYS A 338 9.80 11.00 -22.94
C LYS A 338 9.44 10.77 -24.40
N ASN A 339 8.73 11.71 -25.01
CA ASN A 339 8.24 11.60 -26.40
C ASN A 339 7.43 10.31 -26.64
N GLY A 340 6.65 9.90 -25.65
CA GLY A 340 5.87 8.66 -25.67
C GLY A 340 6.66 7.37 -25.61
N LEU A 341 7.91 7.42 -25.17
CA LEU A 341 8.75 6.25 -24.94
C LEU A 341 9.15 6.19 -23.47
N VAL A 342 9.21 4.99 -22.91
CA VAL A 342 9.72 4.71 -21.56
C VAL A 342 10.86 3.72 -21.71
N THR A 343 12.02 4.04 -21.15
CA THR A 343 13.16 3.13 -21.09
C THR A 343 13.15 2.38 -19.76
N ILE A 344 13.10 1.06 -19.81
CA ILE A 344 13.20 0.21 -18.62
C ILE A 344 14.68 0.10 -18.25
N SER A 345 15.12 0.86 -17.25
CA SER A 345 16.52 0.91 -16.79
C SER A 345 16.80 0.01 -15.60
N GLU A 346 15.77 -0.26 -14.80
CA GLU A 346 15.81 -0.94 -13.49
C GLU A 346 14.51 -1.71 -13.25
N ASN A 347 14.48 -2.59 -12.25
CA ASN A 347 13.25 -3.24 -11.81
C ASN A 347 12.58 -2.33 -10.76
N ARG A 348 11.59 -1.54 -11.16
CA ARG A 348 10.94 -0.54 -10.28
C ARG A 348 9.57 -0.11 -10.80
N LEU A 349 8.93 0.78 -10.04
CA LEU A 349 7.80 1.59 -10.50
C LEU A 349 8.23 2.64 -11.52
N TYR A 350 7.45 2.80 -12.59
CA TYR A 350 7.56 3.84 -13.61
C TYR A 350 6.24 4.61 -13.71
N ASN A 351 6.28 5.95 -13.63
CA ASN A 351 5.11 6.79 -13.90
C ASN A 351 5.03 7.09 -15.40
N ILE A 352 4.06 6.48 -16.08
CA ILE A 352 3.95 6.48 -17.54
C ILE A 352 2.91 7.46 -18.08
N VAL A 353 1.93 7.84 -17.25
CA VAL A 353 0.93 8.87 -17.56
C VAL A 353 0.77 9.76 -16.34
N SER A 354 0.69 11.08 -16.56
CA SER A 354 0.34 12.07 -15.55
C SER A 354 -0.51 13.16 -16.19
N SER A 355 -1.83 12.96 -16.17
CA SER A 355 -2.79 13.89 -16.76
C SER A 355 -3.08 15.07 -15.82
N GLN A 356 -3.56 16.18 -16.39
CA GLN A 356 -3.89 17.37 -15.59
C GLN A 356 -5.07 17.12 -14.63
N GLN A 357 -6.00 16.25 -15.02
CA GLN A 357 -7.20 15.92 -14.25
C GLN A 357 -7.48 14.42 -14.38
N ALA A 358 -8.14 13.85 -13.37
CA ALA A 358 -8.62 12.47 -13.45
C ALA A 358 -9.65 12.33 -14.57
N GLY A 359 -9.54 11.25 -15.35
CA GLY A 359 -10.40 11.01 -16.50
C GLY A 359 -10.42 9.54 -16.90
N SER A 360 -11.35 9.19 -17.79
CA SER A 360 -11.40 7.85 -18.41
C SER A 360 -10.69 7.86 -19.76
N HIS A 361 -9.72 6.97 -19.92
CA HIS A 361 -8.86 6.90 -21.11
C HIS A 361 -8.58 5.45 -21.51
N THR A 362 -8.09 5.26 -22.72
CA THR A 362 -7.51 3.98 -23.16
C THR A 362 -5.99 4.10 -23.26
N LEU A 363 -5.29 3.43 -22.35
CA LEU A 363 -3.85 3.24 -22.42
C LEU A 363 -3.52 2.11 -23.40
N THR A 364 -2.48 2.30 -24.18
CA THR A 364 -1.82 1.24 -24.94
C THR A 364 -0.32 1.29 -24.71
N ILE A 365 0.25 0.14 -24.34
CA ILE A 365 1.69 -0.07 -24.25
C ILE A 365 2.09 -1.00 -25.40
N ILE A 366 3.11 -0.62 -26.17
CA ILE A 366 3.75 -1.49 -27.17
C ILE A 366 5.14 -1.82 -26.67
N GLY A 367 5.45 -3.11 -26.58
CA GLY A 367 6.72 -3.62 -26.07
C GLY A 367 7.41 -4.58 -27.02
N HIS A 368 8.62 -4.98 -26.62
CA HIS A 368 9.53 -5.88 -27.33
C HIS A 368 9.93 -7.06 -26.44
N PRO A 369 10.56 -8.13 -27.00
CA PRO A 369 10.92 -9.31 -26.24
C PRO A 369 11.75 -9.00 -25.00
N GLY A 370 11.38 -9.60 -23.88
CA GLY A 370 12.04 -9.41 -22.59
C GLY A 370 11.46 -8.28 -21.74
N PHE A 371 10.54 -7.46 -22.26
CA PHE A 371 9.71 -6.60 -21.42
C PHE A 371 8.86 -7.45 -20.47
N GLN A 372 8.92 -7.15 -19.18
CA GLN A 372 8.20 -7.85 -18.13
C GLN A 372 7.43 -6.82 -17.28
N ILE A 373 6.17 -7.12 -17.00
CA ILE A 373 5.27 -6.24 -16.25
C ILE A 373 4.62 -7.01 -15.11
N TYR A 374 4.45 -6.36 -13.96
CA TYR A 374 3.99 -6.96 -12.72
C TYR A 374 2.62 -6.43 -12.31
N THR A 375 2.47 -5.10 -12.31
CA THR A 375 1.21 -4.45 -11.92
C THR A 375 1.02 -3.10 -12.63
N PHE A 376 -0.24 -2.69 -12.79
CA PHE A 376 -0.65 -1.30 -12.95
C PHE A 376 -1.11 -0.74 -11.60
N THR A 377 -0.57 0.41 -11.22
CA THR A 377 -1.06 1.22 -10.10
C THR A 377 -1.42 2.62 -10.57
N PHE A 378 -2.23 3.33 -9.79
CA PHE A 378 -2.86 4.56 -10.22
C PHE A 378 -2.71 5.67 -9.16
N GLY A 379 -2.78 6.92 -9.60
CA GLY A 379 -2.86 8.11 -8.74
C GLY A 379 -3.85 9.15 -9.26
#